data_AF-A0A9D5EN56-F1
#
_entry.id   AF-A0A9D5EN56-F1
#
_cell.length_a   1.000
_cell.length_b   1.000
_cell.length_c   1.000
_cell.angle_alpha   90.00
_cell.angle_beta   90.00
_cell.angle_gamma   90.00
#
_symmetry.space_group_name_H-M   'P 1'
#
loop_
_entity.id
_entity.type
_entity.pdbx_description
1 polymer ?
#
loop_
_entity_poly.entity_id
_entity_poly.type
_entity_poly.pdbx_seq_one_letter_code
_entity_poly.pdbx_strand_id
1 'polypeptide(L)'
;MLLLSVAVAIAGDTRNVPPERVDPPELPRLARIVEIKAILDEVALPPLPFVPAATSAPHFPFLAERMKHYGMDGTVEDILKTPEKYPLRVAVIRSLDMLRKAPVPGNAKGVIPISQINAPINDKTRREVSKTQDFVALLVAELELQVELLVDLGRLRADEPRRWQAHYDYTLAQLRRRLVLVHEYNKALSDVRTDSMPDLPEGALGWKLVSAEKLHSRLDVKKILEQSTDGFRTLATDCKGTPWEYLANRALLSHPGLTWEPILKRAD
;
A
#
# COMPACT_ATOMS: atom_id res chain seq x y z
N MET A 1 72.07 72.00 -8.10
CA MET A 1 70.95 71.72 -7.16
C MET A 1 69.92 70.89 -7.93
N LEU A 2 70.09 69.55 -7.91
CA LEU A 2 69.31 68.60 -8.70
C LEU A 2 68.32 67.89 -7.77
N LEU A 3 67.02 68.04 -8.05
CA LEU A 3 65.93 67.35 -7.35
C LEU A 3 65.72 65.98 -8.01
N LEU A 4 66.10 64.90 -7.32
CA LEU A 4 65.69 63.54 -7.68
C LEU A 4 64.23 63.31 -7.28
N SER A 5 63.38 63.03 -8.27
CA SER A 5 62.05 62.46 -8.04
C SER A 5 62.17 60.93 -7.99
N VAL A 6 61.84 60.33 -6.84
CA VAL A 6 61.77 58.88 -6.67
C VAL A 6 60.34 58.44 -6.95
N ALA A 7 60.13 57.68 -8.03
CA ALA A 7 58.87 57.01 -8.31
C ALA A 7 58.82 55.68 -7.54
N VAL A 8 57.86 55.54 -6.63
CA VAL A 8 57.56 54.27 -5.95
C VAL A 8 56.64 53.45 -6.84
N ALA A 9 57.17 52.39 -7.46
CA ALA A 9 56.38 51.40 -8.15
C ALA A 9 55.79 50.41 -7.12
N ILE A 10 54.47 50.41 -6.97
CA ILE A 10 53.75 49.42 -6.15
C ILE A 10 53.65 48.15 -7.00
N ALA A 11 54.47 47.15 -6.69
CA ALA A 11 54.36 45.82 -7.29
C ALA A 11 53.08 45.15 -6.79
N GLY A 12 52.07 45.02 -7.66
CA GLY A 12 50.86 44.27 -7.37
C GLY A 12 51.19 42.79 -7.16
N ASP A 13 50.82 42.27 -5.99
CA ASP A 13 50.96 40.85 -5.64
C ASP A 13 50.09 39.99 -6.58
N THR A 14 50.73 39.28 -7.50
CA THR A 14 50.10 38.46 -8.54
C THR A 14 49.62 37.09 -8.01
N ARG A 15 49.62 36.87 -6.69
CA ARG A 15 49.27 35.57 -6.08
C ARG A 15 47.80 35.41 -5.70
N ASN A 16 46.97 36.43 -5.86
CA ASN A 16 45.52 36.32 -5.67
C ASN A 16 44.82 36.11 -7.02
N VAL A 17 44.90 34.88 -7.56
CA VAL A 17 43.95 34.43 -8.59
C VAL A 17 42.60 34.27 -7.90
N PRO A 18 41.54 34.98 -8.32
CA PRO A 18 40.20 34.77 -7.77
C PRO A 18 39.85 33.28 -7.88
N PRO A 19 39.26 32.66 -6.84
CA PRO A 19 38.87 31.26 -6.91
C PRO A 19 38.00 31.06 -8.15
N GLU A 20 38.33 30.03 -8.93
CA GLU A 20 37.59 29.65 -10.13
C GLU A 20 36.11 29.54 -9.77
N ARG A 21 35.24 30.22 -10.53
CA ARG A 21 33.79 30.14 -10.32
C ARG A 21 33.38 28.69 -10.55
N VAL A 22 33.16 27.96 -9.47
CA VAL A 22 32.52 26.64 -9.54
C VAL A 22 31.07 26.89 -9.88
N ASP A 23 30.67 26.52 -11.10
CA ASP A 23 29.27 26.58 -11.49
C ASP A 23 28.45 25.70 -10.54
N PRO A 24 27.27 26.17 -10.09
CA PRO A 24 26.41 25.37 -9.24
C PRO A 24 26.00 24.09 -9.97
N PRO A 25 25.94 22.94 -9.26
CA PRO A 25 25.54 21.68 -9.88
C PRO A 25 24.14 21.81 -10.48
N GLU A 26 23.93 21.25 -11.67
CA GLU A 26 22.61 21.22 -12.29
C GLU A 26 21.60 20.49 -11.39
N LEU A 27 20.45 21.12 -11.15
CA LEU A 27 19.38 20.50 -10.37
C LEU A 27 18.82 19.30 -11.14
N PRO A 28 18.54 18.17 -10.45
CA PRO A 28 18.02 16.99 -11.10
C PRO A 28 16.63 17.25 -11.68
N ARG A 29 16.38 16.73 -12.88
CA ARG A 29 15.08 16.88 -13.56
C ARG A 29 14.01 16.05 -12.87
N LEU A 30 12.87 16.68 -12.59
CA LEU A 30 11.73 16.06 -11.93
C LEU A 30 10.73 15.50 -12.96
N ALA A 31 10.09 14.39 -12.60
CA ALA A 31 9.03 13.78 -13.41
C ALA A 31 7.79 14.70 -13.48
N ARG A 32 7.02 14.58 -14.56
CA ARG A 32 5.82 15.41 -14.73
C ARG A 32 4.74 14.95 -13.76
N ILE A 33 4.19 15.88 -12.98
CA ILE A 33 3.16 15.60 -11.96
C ILE A 33 1.94 14.88 -12.57
N VAL A 34 1.54 15.26 -13.79
CA VAL A 34 0.41 14.64 -14.50
C VAL A 34 0.62 13.15 -14.75
N GLU A 35 1.84 12.74 -15.11
CA GLU A 35 2.17 11.32 -15.34
C GLU A 35 2.14 10.52 -14.04
N ILE A 36 2.69 11.09 -12.98
CA ILE A 36 2.69 10.48 -11.65
C ILE A 36 1.26 10.31 -11.13
N LYS A 37 0.42 11.35 -11.28
CA LYS A 37 -0.99 11.29 -10.88
C LYS A 37 -1.73 10.19 -11.65
N ALA A 38 -1.52 10.09 -12.96
CA ALA A 38 -2.15 9.02 -13.76
C ALA A 38 -1.75 7.61 -13.26
N ILE A 39 -0.46 7.39 -12.96
CA ILE A 39 0.00 6.12 -12.38
C ILE A 39 -0.66 5.85 -11.03
N LEU A 40 -0.70 6.85 -10.14
CA LEU A 40 -1.30 6.70 -8.82
C LEU A 40 -2.81 6.44 -8.91
N ASP A 41 -3.52 7.11 -9.80
CA ASP A 41 -4.96 6.91 -10.02
C ASP A 41 -5.24 5.49 -10.54
N GLU A 42 -4.39 4.96 -11.43
CA GLU A 42 -4.51 3.59 -11.97
C GLU A 42 -4.37 2.50 -10.90
N VAL A 43 -3.52 2.68 -9.89
CA VAL A 43 -3.29 1.69 -8.83
C VAL A 43 -3.93 2.07 -7.49
N ALA A 44 -4.69 3.18 -7.46
CA ALA A 44 -5.35 3.63 -6.24
C ALA A 44 -6.31 2.56 -5.71
N LEU A 45 -6.14 2.22 -4.44
CA LEU A 45 -6.98 1.28 -3.71
C LEU A 45 -7.53 1.96 -2.44
N PRO A 46 -8.72 1.56 -1.97
CA PRO A 46 -9.23 2.05 -0.69
C PRO A 46 -8.26 1.67 0.45
N PRO A 47 -8.17 2.44 1.55
CA PRO A 47 -7.33 2.06 2.67
C PRO A 47 -7.77 0.71 3.26
N LEU A 48 -6.82 -0.03 3.86
CA LEU A 48 -7.19 -1.21 4.66
C LEU A 48 -7.95 -0.75 5.91
N PRO A 49 -9.08 -1.39 6.26
CA PRO A 49 -9.79 -1.08 7.49
C PRO A 49 -8.93 -1.44 8.71
N PHE A 50 -9.26 -0.86 9.86
CA PHE A 50 -8.58 -1.06 11.16
C PHE A 50 -7.13 -0.57 11.22
N VAL A 51 -6.52 -0.22 10.08
CA VAL A 51 -5.20 0.39 10.01
C VAL A 51 -5.37 1.91 10.11
N PRO A 52 -4.65 2.59 11.01
CA PRO A 52 -4.63 4.05 11.05
C PRO A 52 -4.28 4.62 9.67
N ALA A 53 -4.99 5.66 9.23
CA ALA A 53 -4.64 6.32 7.99
C ALA A 53 -3.20 6.81 8.08
N ALA A 54 -2.31 6.28 7.22
CA ALA A 54 -0.96 6.81 7.10
C ALA A 54 -1.06 8.30 6.75
N THR A 55 -0.55 9.15 7.64
CA THR A 55 -0.68 10.62 7.57
C THR A 55 0.27 11.27 6.58
N SER A 56 1.24 10.54 6.04
CA SER A 56 2.20 11.07 5.08
C SER A 56 1.69 10.90 3.65
N ALA A 57 1.42 12.01 2.97
CA ALA A 57 1.30 12.05 1.52
C ALA A 57 2.57 11.49 0.85
N PRO A 58 2.52 11.06 -0.42
CA PRO A 58 3.71 10.66 -1.15
C PRO A 58 4.79 11.73 -1.05
N HIS A 59 6.03 11.32 -0.82
CA HIS A 59 7.15 12.26 -0.86
C HIS A 59 7.38 12.65 -2.32
N PHE A 60 6.82 13.80 -2.71
CA PHE A 60 7.11 14.43 -3.99
C PHE A 60 8.37 15.28 -3.85
N PRO A 61 9.24 15.37 -4.88
CA PRO A 61 9.06 14.89 -6.26
C PRO A 61 9.87 13.63 -6.65
N PHE A 62 9.42 12.89 -7.69
CA PHE A 62 10.15 11.77 -8.30
C PHE A 62 11.10 12.24 -9.43
N LEU A 63 12.24 11.57 -9.63
CA LEU A 63 13.20 11.91 -10.67
C LEU A 63 12.73 11.47 -12.07
N ALA A 64 12.83 12.36 -13.06
CA ALA A 64 12.41 12.07 -14.45
C ALA A 64 13.17 10.87 -15.04
N GLU A 65 14.45 10.74 -14.71
CA GLU A 65 15.30 9.63 -15.16
C GLU A 65 14.81 8.26 -14.67
N ARG A 66 14.21 8.20 -13.48
CA ARG A 66 13.63 6.97 -12.93
C ARG A 66 12.33 6.60 -13.62
N MET A 67 11.56 7.60 -14.06
CA MET A 67 10.24 7.43 -14.68
C MET A 67 10.28 7.14 -16.18
N LYS A 68 11.42 7.33 -16.86
CA LYS A 68 11.53 7.15 -18.33
C LYS A 68 11.06 5.78 -18.85
N HIS A 69 11.15 4.74 -18.03
CA HIS A 69 10.75 3.38 -18.40
C HIS A 69 9.30 3.02 -18.00
N TYR A 70 8.62 3.93 -17.31
CA TYR A 70 7.27 3.75 -16.77
C TYR A 70 6.22 4.58 -17.53
N GLY A 71 6.59 5.05 -18.73
CA GLY A 71 5.71 5.79 -19.61
C GLY A 71 4.43 5.02 -19.94
N MET A 72 3.39 5.77 -20.30
CA MET A 72 2.12 5.20 -20.74
C MET A 72 2.27 4.68 -22.17
N ASP A 73 1.89 3.43 -22.42
CA ASP A 73 1.97 2.77 -23.73
C ASP A 73 0.58 2.45 -24.34
N GLY A 74 -0.49 2.92 -23.69
CA GLY A 74 -1.87 2.81 -24.11
C GLY A 74 -2.82 3.30 -23.01
N THR A 75 -4.08 3.56 -23.35
CA THR A 75 -5.11 3.87 -22.35
C THR A 75 -5.66 2.59 -21.72
N VAL A 76 -6.22 2.70 -20.52
CA VAL A 76 -6.92 1.59 -19.87
C VAL A 76 -8.10 1.13 -20.73
N GLU A 77 -8.83 2.04 -21.38
CA GLU A 77 -9.94 1.66 -22.26
C GLU A 77 -9.47 0.84 -23.47
N ASP A 78 -8.34 1.20 -24.09
CA ASP A 78 -7.84 0.47 -25.26
C ASP A 78 -7.35 -0.93 -24.90
N ILE A 79 -6.72 -1.09 -23.73
CA ILE A 79 -6.30 -2.39 -23.19
C ILE A 79 -7.53 -3.29 -22.98
N LEU A 80 -8.59 -2.75 -22.36
CA LEU A 80 -9.81 -3.52 -22.09
C LEU A 80 -10.57 -3.93 -23.36
N LYS A 81 -10.46 -3.17 -24.45
CA LYS A 81 -11.06 -3.51 -25.76
C LYS A 81 -10.32 -4.65 -26.48
N THR A 82 -9.08 -4.96 -26.09
CA THR A 82 -8.24 -5.96 -26.76
C THR A 82 -7.64 -6.98 -25.77
N PRO A 83 -8.48 -7.73 -25.04
CA PRO A 83 -8.03 -8.58 -23.93
C PRO A 83 -7.07 -9.70 -24.35
N GLU A 84 -7.22 -10.25 -25.55
CA GLU A 84 -6.34 -11.29 -26.10
C GLU A 84 -4.90 -10.80 -26.28
N LYS A 85 -4.72 -9.50 -26.55
CA LYS A 85 -3.40 -8.89 -26.75
C LYS A 85 -2.70 -8.59 -25.41
N TYR A 86 -3.48 -8.31 -24.37
CA TYR A 86 -2.97 -7.84 -23.08
C TYR A 86 -3.58 -8.62 -21.89
N PRO A 87 -3.48 -9.96 -21.88
CA PRO A 87 -4.17 -10.78 -20.89
C PRO A 87 -3.75 -10.43 -19.45
N LEU A 88 -2.45 -10.18 -19.21
CA LEU A 88 -1.95 -9.80 -17.89
C LEU A 88 -2.50 -8.44 -17.45
N ARG A 89 -2.44 -7.44 -18.32
CA ARG A 89 -2.91 -6.08 -18.01
C ARG A 89 -4.40 -6.06 -17.70
N VAL A 90 -5.20 -6.77 -18.48
CA VAL A 90 -6.64 -6.89 -18.24
C VAL A 90 -6.92 -7.55 -16.90
N ALA A 91 -6.21 -8.63 -16.56
CA ALA A 91 -6.34 -9.27 -15.26
C ALA A 91 -5.98 -8.30 -14.13
N VAL A 92 -4.86 -7.59 -14.23
CA VAL A 92 -4.44 -6.57 -13.25
C VAL A 92 -5.51 -5.47 -13.09
N ILE A 93 -6.02 -4.92 -14.18
CA ILE A 93 -7.07 -3.88 -14.15
C ILE A 93 -8.33 -4.40 -13.45
N ARG A 94 -8.78 -5.61 -13.81
CA ARG A 94 -9.97 -6.24 -13.21
C ARG A 94 -9.78 -6.54 -11.73
N SER A 95 -8.61 -7.03 -11.34
CA SER A 95 -8.29 -7.27 -9.93
C SER A 95 -8.29 -5.97 -9.12
N LEU A 96 -7.73 -4.88 -9.66
CA LEU A 96 -7.78 -3.56 -9.01
C LEU A 96 -9.21 -3.03 -8.91
N ASP A 97 -10.02 -3.19 -9.96
CA ASP A 97 -11.44 -2.79 -9.94
C ASP A 97 -12.25 -3.60 -8.92
N MET A 98 -12.03 -4.92 -8.86
CA MET A 98 -12.63 -5.78 -7.82
C MET A 98 -12.23 -5.27 -6.43
N LEU A 99 -10.94 -5.00 -6.18
CA LEU A 99 -10.48 -4.51 -4.87
C LEU A 99 -11.07 -3.14 -4.48
N ARG A 100 -11.41 -2.29 -5.44
CA ARG A 100 -12.09 -1.01 -5.19
C ARG A 100 -13.56 -1.18 -4.82
N LYS A 101 -14.22 -2.19 -5.41
CA LYS A 101 -15.64 -2.48 -5.22
C LYS A 101 -15.91 -3.46 -4.08
N ALA A 102 -14.88 -4.20 -3.65
CA ALA A 102 -14.97 -5.21 -2.62
C ALA A 102 -15.54 -4.62 -1.32
N PRO A 103 -16.43 -5.34 -0.62
CA PRO A 103 -16.86 -4.97 0.72
C PRO A 103 -15.68 -4.76 1.66
N VAL A 104 -15.74 -3.71 2.47
CA VAL A 104 -14.71 -3.39 3.46
C VAL A 104 -15.13 -3.98 4.83
N PRO A 105 -14.38 -4.93 5.40
CA PRO A 105 -14.65 -5.46 6.74
C PRO A 105 -14.66 -4.36 7.81
N GLY A 106 -15.61 -4.43 8.73
CA GLY A 106 -15.78 -3.47 9.82
C GLY A 106 -16.43 -2.14 9.44
N ASN A 107 -16.82 -1.95 8.17
CA ASN A 107 -17.56 -0.75 7.77
C ASN A 107 -19.00 -0.84 8.29
N ALA A 108 -19.33 -0.05 9.32
CA ALA A 108 -20.63 -0.07 9.98
C ALA A 108 -21.84 0.12 9.04
N LYS A 109 -21.65 0.75 7.86
CA LYS A 109 -22.71 0.91 6.84
C LYS A 109 -22.62 -0.08 5.68
N GLY A 110 -21.66 -1.00 5.73
CA GLY A 110 -21.39 -2.00 4.70
C GLY A 110 -22.04 -3.35 4.99
N VAL A 111 -21.80 -4.30 4.07
CA VAL A 111 -22.30 -5.68 4.17
C VAL A 111 -21.49 -6.55 5.15
N ILE A 112 -20.33 -6.07 5.60
CA ILE A 112 -19.47 -6.72 6.60
C ILE A 112 -19.23 -5.74 7.76
N PRO A 113 -20.24 -5.48 8.62
CA PRO A 113 -20.23 -4.28 9.46
C PRO A 113 -19.55 -4.42 10.81
N ILE A 114 -19.33 -5.64 11.28
CA ILE A 114 -18.97 -5.90 12.68
C ILE A 114 -17.53 -5.42 12.94
N SER A 115 -17.41 -4.33 13.69
CA SER A 115 -16.13 -3.83 14.23
C SER A 115 -16.17 -3.65 15.75
N GLN A 116 -17.36 -3.77 16.35
CA GLN A 116 -17.61 -3.66 17.78
C GLN A 116 -18.71 -4.62 18.19
N ILE A 117 -18.64 -5.12 19.43
CA ILE A 117 -19.63 -6.02 20.02
C ILE A 117 -19.87 -5.59 21.45
N ASN A 118 -21.14 -5.38 21.81
CA ASN A 118 -21.53 -5.06 23.18
C ASN A 118 -21.61 -6.32 24.05
N ALA A 119 -21.29 -6.18 25.33
CA ALA A 119 -21.53 -7.23 26.32
C ALA A 119 -22.97 -7.16 26.88
N PRO A 120 -23.58 -8.29 27.26
CA PRO A 120 -23.11 -9.67 27.04
C PRO A 120 -23.35 -10.15 25.59
N ILE A 121 -22.53 -11.10 25.13
CA ILE A 121 -22.74 -11.79 23.86
C ILE A 121 -23.97 -12.69 23.99
N ASN A 122 -25.00 -12.45 23.18
CA ASN A 122 -26.23 -13.22 23.17
C ASN A 122 -26.45 -13.93 21.82
N ASP A 123 -27.49 -14.76 21.73
CA ASP A 123 -27.81 -15.51 20.52
C ASP A 123 -28.07 -14.63 19.29
N LYS A 124 -28.58 -13.41 19.48
CA LYS A 124 -28.78 -12.45 18.38
C LYS A 124 -27.42 -12.04 17.81
N THR A 125 -26.46 -11.69 18.66
CA THR A 125 -25.08 -11.37 18.26
C THR A 125 -24.44 -12.54 17.52
N ARG A 126 -24.55 -13.77 18.03
CA ARG A 126 -23.97 -14.96 17.36
C ARG A 126 -24.60 -15.22 15.99
N ARG A 127 -25.92 -15.00 15.85
CA ARG A 127 -26.62 -15.12 14.55
C ARG A 127 -26.15 -14.06 13.55
N GLU A 128 -25.96 -12.82 13.98
CA GLU A 128 -25.44 -11.74 13.12
C GLU A 128 -24.00 -12.01 12.66
N VAL A 129 -23.15 -12.47 13.58
CA VAL A 129 -21.79 -12.92 13.27
C VAL A 129 -21.82 -14.04 12.22
N SER A 130 -22.66 -15.05 12.42
CA SER A 130 -22.76 -16.18 11.48
C SER A 130 -23.16 -15.72 10.08
N LYS A 131 -24.15 -14.83 9.95
CA LYS A 131 -24.54 -14.24 8.66
C LYS A 131 -23.42 -13.42 8.03
N THR A 132 -22.65 -12.68 8.83
CA THR A 132 -21.51 -11.90 8.35
C THR A 132 -20.41 -12.83 7.81
N GLN A 133 -20.19 -13.99 8.45
CA GLN A 133 -19.22 -14.97 7.98
C GLN A 133 -19.56 -15.54 6.60
N ASP A 134 -20.83 -15.63 6.22
CA ASP A 134 -21.23 -16.06 4.87
C ASP A 134 -20.69 -15.10 3.80
N PHE A 135 -20.84 -13.77 4.02
CA PHE A 135 -20.28 -12.76 3.11
C PHE A 135 -18.75 -12.75 3.11
N VAL A 136 -18.14 -12.98 4.28
CA VAL A 136 -16.69 -13.07 4.41
C VAL A 136 -16.16 -14.28 3.63
N ALA A 137 -16.83 -15.43 3.67
CA ALA A 137 -16.44 -16.61 2.91
C ALA A 137 -16.50 -16.38 1.40
N LEU A 138 -17.54 -15.68 0.90
CA LEU A 138 -17.61 -15.29 -0.51
C LEU A 138 -16.47 -14.35 -0.91
N LEU A 139 -16.11 -13.38 -0.05
CA LEU A 139 -15.00 -12.47 -0.30
C LEU A 139 -13.64 -13.20 -0.29
N VAL A 140 -13.44 -14.18 0.58
CA VAL A 140 -12.25 -15.05 0.57
C VAL A 140 -12.14 -15.76 -0.78
N ALA A 141 -13.20 -16.44 -1.22
CA ALA A 141 -13.18 -17.19 -2.47
C ALA A 141 -12.89 -16.30 -3.70
N GLU A 142 -13.48 -15.10 -3.75
CA GLU A 142 -13.20 -14.13 -4.82
C GLU A 142 -11.73 -13.67 -4.80
N LEU A 143 -11.18 -13.36 -3.61
CA LEU A 143 -9.79 -12.94 -3.48
C LEU A 143 -8.82 -14.06 -3.86
N GLU A 144 -9.09 -15.30 -3.45
CA GLU A 144 -8.29 -16.48 -3.83
C GLU A 144 -8.28 -16.66 -5.35
N LEU A 145 -9.45 -16.58 -6.00
CA LEU A 145 -9.57 -16.69 -7.46
C LEU A 145 -8.74 -15.62 -8.18
N GLN A 146 -8.76 -14.36 -7.71
CA GLN A 146 -7.95 -13.29 -8.33
C GLN A 146 -6.45 -13.48 -8.07
N VAL A 147 -6.04 -14.03 -6.92
CA VAL A 147 -4.64 -14.37 -6.64
C VAL A 147 -4.18 -15.48 -7.59
N GLU A 148 -4.95 -16.56 -7.72
CA GLU A 148 -4.64 -17.67 -8.63
C GLU A 148 -4.52 -17.18 -10.07
N LEU A 149 -5.50 -16.40 -10.56
CA LEU A 149 -5.49 -15.83 -11.90
C LEU A 149 -4.19 -15.04 -12.18
N LEU A 150 -3.79 -14.16 -11.26
CA LEU A 150 -2.56 -13.38 -11.46
C LEU A 150 -1.32 -14.28 -11.40
N VAL A 151 -1.26 -15.24 -10.49
CA VAL A 151 -0.14 -16.20 -10.41
C VAL A 151 0.01 -16.97 -11.72
N ASP A 152 -1.09 -17.47 -12.29
CA ASP A 152 -1.08 -18.22 -13.55
C ASP A 152 -0.60 -17.38 -14.75
N LEU A 153 -0.96 -16.10 -14.77
CA LEU A 153 -0.52 -15.16 -15.80
C LEU A 153 0.89 -14.59 -15.52
N GLY A 154 1.47 -14.85 -14.36
CA GLY A 154 2.76 -14.29 -13.93
C GLY A 154 3.92 -14.59 -14.88
N ARG A 155 3.84 -15.67 -15.66
CA ARG A 155 4.83 -15.99 -16.71
C ARG A 155 4.92 -14.93 -17.81
N LEU A 156 3.84 -14.17 -18.04
CA LEU A 156 3.78 -13.11 -19.05
C LEU A 156 4.40 -11.79 -18.56
N ARG A 157 4.67 -11.67 -17.25
CA ARG A 157 5.20 -10.45 -16.63
C ARG A 157 6.49 -9.98 -17.30
N ALA A 158 7.40 -10.89 -17.65
CA ALA A 158 8.71 -10.53 -18.19
C ALA A 158 8.63 -9.79 -19.53
N ASP A 159 7.59 -10.06 -20.32
CA ASP A 159 7.37 -9.48 -21.64
C ASP A 159 6.64 -8.12 -21.59
N GLU A 160 6.18 -7.72 -20.41
CA GLU A 160 5.43 -6.48 -20.23
C GLU A 160 6.35 -5.27 -19.98
N PRO A 161 5.93 -4.04 -20.32
CA PRO A 161 6.64 -2.82 -19.93
C PRO A 161 6.77 -2.70 -18.41
N ARG A 162 7.80 -1.98 -17.94
CA ARG A 162 8.10 -1.84 -16.50
C ARG A 162 6.92 -1.32 -15.68
N ARG A 163 6.08 -0.43 -16.24
CA ARG A 163 4.83 0.02 -15.61
C ARG A 163 3.90 -1.15 -15.28
N TRP A 164 3.65 -2.03 -16.24
CA TRP A 164 2.75 -3.16 -16.07
C TRP A 164 3.34 -4.27 -15.22
N GLN A 165 4.67 -4.46 -15.26
CA GLN A 165 5.36 -5.32 -14.28
C GLN A 165 5.12 -4.84 -12.85
N ALA A 166 5.31 -3.54 -12.59
CA ALA A 166 5.13 -2.94 -11.27
C ALA A 166 3.65 -2.94 -10.83
N HIS A 167 2.71 -2.67 -11.74
CA HIS A 167 1.27 -2.80 -11.47
C HIS A 167 0.90 -4.24 -11.10
N TYR A 168 1.42 -5.23 -11.82
CA TYR A 168 1.19 -6.64 -11.53
C TYR A 168 1.69 -7.02 -10.13
N ASP A 169 2.96 -6.71 -9.83
CA ASP A 169 3.55 -7.06 -8.53
C ASP A 169 2.82 -6.39 -7.38
N TYR A 170 2.50 -5.11 -7.53
CA TYR A 170 1.73 -4.34 -6.55
C TYR A 170 0.36 -4.96 -6.32
N THR A 171 -0.36 -5.28 -7.40
CA THR A 171 -1.72 -5.82 -7.33
C THR A 171 -1.74 -7.19 -6.68
N LEU A 172 -0.81 -8.09 -7.06
CA LEU A 172 -0.70 -9.41 -6.47
C LEU A 172 -0.35 -9.34 -4.97
N ALA A 173 0.60 -8.47 -4.60
CA ALA A 173 0.95 -8.27 -3.19
C ALA A 173 -0.24 -7.73 -2.39
N GLN A 174 -1.04 -6.81 -2.95
CA GLN A 174 -2.23 -6.25 -2.33
C GLN A 174 -3.39 -7.24 -2.19
N LEU A 175 -3.64 -8.07 -3.22
CA LEU A 175 -4.65 -9.13 -3.15
C LEU A 175 -4.33 -10.09 -2.00
N ARG A 176 -3.09 -10.59 -1.94
CA ARG A 176 -2.62 -11.44 -0.83
C ARG A 176 -2.76 -10.76 0.52
N ARG A 177 -2.40 -9.46 0.60
CA ARG A 177 -2.51 -8.69 1.84
C ARG A 177 -3.94 -8.59 2.35
N ARG A 178 -4.88 -8.32 1.44
CA ARG A 178 -6.31 -8.22 1.76
C ARG A 178 -6.92 -9.57 2.08
N LEU A 179 -6.50 -10.63 1.39
CA LEU A 179 -6.89 -12.00 1.71
C LEU A 179 -6.53 -12.35 3.16
N VAL A 180 -5.31 -12.05 3.59
CA VAL A 180 -4.89 -12.22 5.00
C VAL A 180 -5.80 -11.46 5.96
N LEU A 181 -6.09 -10.19 5.68
CA LEU A 181 -6.97 -9.38 6.53
C LEU A 181 -8.38 -9.98 6.64
N VAL A 182 -8.93 -10.48 5.53
CA VAL A 182 -10.26 -11.09 5.51
C VAL A 182 -10.26 -12.42 6.29
N HIS A 183 -9.19 -13.22 6.22
CA HIS A 183 -9.05 -14.40 7.08
C HIS A 183 -8.94 -14.06 8.57
N GLU A 184 -8.13 -13.06 8.93
CA GLU A 184 -8.03 -12.58 10.32
C GLU A 184 -9.38 -12.07 10.82
N TYR A 185 -10.13 -11.38 9.96
CA TYR A 185 -11.47 -10.93 10.28
C TYR A 185 -12.43 -12.11 10.51
N ASN A 186 -12.41 -13.11 9.63
CA ASN A 186 -13.20 -14.33 9.83
C ASN A 186 -12.84 -15.07 11.13
N LYS A 187 -11.55 -15.11 11.46
CA LYS A 187 -11.06 -15.70 12.71
C LYS A 187 -11.57 -14.92 13.92
N ALA A 188 -11.47 -13.60 13.90
CA ALA A 188 -11.98 -12.74 14.97
C ALA A 188 -13.50 -12.91 15.15
N LEU A 189 -14.27 -13.02 14.07
CA LEU A 189 -15.70 -13.35 14.13
C LEU A 189 -15.96 -14.72 14.76
N SER A 190 -15.13 -15.72 14.44
CA SER A 190 -15.25 -17.06 15.03
C SER A 190 -15.04 -17.04 16.55
N ASP A 191 -14.15 -16.20 17.06
CA ASP A 191 -13.89 -16.06 18.51
C ASP A 191 -15.11 -15.59 19.28
N VAL A 192 -15.94 -14.75 18.66
CA VAL A 192 -17.23 -14.34 19.24
C VAL A 192 -18.17 -15.54 19.39
N ARG A 193 -18.16 -16.46 18.41
CA ARG A 193 -19.04 -17.63 18.42
C ARG A 193 -18.58 -18.69 19.41
N THR A 194 -17.28 -18.86 19.59
CA THR A 194 -16.66 -19.90 20.43
C THR A 194 -16.32 -19.41 21.84
N ASP A 195 -16.80 -18.23 22.24
CA ASP A 195 -16.51 -17.63 23.55
C ASP A 195 -15.01 -17.55 23.85
N SER A 196 -14.22 -17.29 22.80
CA SER A 196 -12.76 -17.17 22.85
C SER A 196 -12.31 -15.71 22.86
N MET A 197 -13.23 -14.81 23.23
CA MET A 197 -12.99 -13.37 23.36
C MET A 197 -12.16 -13.11 24.63
N PRO A 198 -11.33 -12.04 24.65
CA PRO A 198 -10.61 -11.67 25.87
C PRO A 198 -11.60 -11.25 26.96
N ASP A 199 -11.23 -11.50 28.23
CA ASP A 199 -12.04 -11.12 29.38
C ASP A 199 -12.30 -9.61 29.40
N LEU A 200 -13.49 -9.24 29.87
CA LEU A 200 -13.84 -7.84 30.05
C LEU A 200 -13.49 -7.37 31.46
N PRO A 201 -12.72 -6.28 31.59
CA PRO A 201 -12.53 -5.65 32.89
C PRO A 201 -13.86 -5.05 33.38
N GLU A 202 -13.96 -4.85 34.69
CA GLU A 202 -15.14 -4.24 35.31
C GLU A 202 -15.45 -2.87 34.67
N GLY A 203 -16.73 -2.64 34.34
CA GLY A 203 -17.19 -1.41 33.72
C GLY A 203 -16.92 -1.27 32.21
N ALA A 204 -16.32 -2.28 31.55
CA ALA A 204 -16.20 -2.29 30.09
C ALA A 204 -17.56 -2.49 29.39
N LEU A 205 -17.75 -1.84 28.24
CA LEU A 205 -19.00 -1.86 27.49
C LEU A 205 -19.10 -3.02 26.49
N GLY A 206 -17.95 -3.61 26.15
CA GLY A 206 -17.84 -4.63 25.11
C GLY A 206 -16.44 -4.65 24.50
N TRP A 207 -16.34 -5.08 23.25
CA TRP A 207 -15.09 -5.21 22.52
C TRP A 207 -15.13 -4.40 21.23
N LYS A 208 -13.96 -3.90 20.82
CA LYS A 208 -13.68 -3.33 19.50
C LYS A 208 -12.61 -4.15 18.82
N LEU A 209 -12.72 -4.30 17.51
CA LEU A 209 -11.70 -4.95 16.70
C LEU A 209 -10.65 -3.92 16.29
N VAL A 210 -9.37 -4.25 16.48
CA VAL A 210 -8.25 -3.36 16.13
C VAL A 210 -7.17 -4.11 15.36
N SER A 211 -6.34 -3.37 14.63
CA SER A 211 -5.14 -3.92 14.00
C SER A 211 -4.12 -4.40 15.04
N ALA A 212 -3.50 -5.53 14.77
CA ALA A 212 -2.44 -6.14 15.55
C ALA A 212 -1.30 -6.63 14.65
N GLU A 213 -0.07 -6.66 15.17
CA GLU A 213 1.10 -7.20 14.47
C GLU A 213 1.02 -8.72 14.32
N LYS A 214 0.49 -9.40 15.33
CA LYS A 214 0.41 -10.86 15.38
C LYS A 214 -0.81 -11.37 14.63
N LEU A 215 -0.61 -12.35 13.75
CA LEU A 215 -1.69 -13.12 13.14
C LEU A 215 -2.20 -14.22 14.08
N HIS A 216 -3.53 -14.36 14.15
CA HIS A 216 -4.21 -15.43 14.88
C HIS A 216 -4.67 -16.59 13.97
N SER A 217 -4.56 -16.42 12.65
CA SER A 217 -4.88 -17.44 11.66
C SER A 217 -3.83 -18.56 11.55
N ARG A 218 -4.17 -19.54 10.74
CA ARG A 218 -3.42 -20.76 10.45
C ARG A 218 -2.13 -20.48 9.65
N LEU A 219 -1.30 -21.51 9.51
CA LEU A 219 0.03 -21.42 8.89
C LEU A 219 -0.02 -21.04 7.40
N ASP A 220 -1.01 -21.51 6.67
CA ASP A 220 -1.32 -21.12 5.29
C ASP A 220 -1.51 -19.60 5.14
N VAL A 221 -2.33 -18.99 6.01
CA VAL A 221 -2.55 -17.53 6.00
C VAL A 221 -1.26 -16.77 6.32
N LYS A 222 -0.42 -17.29 7.23
CA LYS A 222 0.89 -16.72 7.52
C LYS A 222 1.84 -16.76 6.31
N LYS A 223 1.81 -17.85 5.53
CA LYS A 223 2.57 -17.94 4.27
C LYS A 223 2.07 -16.93 3.22
N ILE A 224 0.77 -16.70 3.13
CA ILE A 224 0.21 -15.66 2.23
C ILE A 224 0.73 -14.27 2.65
N LEU A 225 0.80 -13.99 3.96
CA LEU A 225 1.35 -12.74 4.47
C LEU A 225 2.84 -12.59 4.12
N GLU A 226 3.62 -13.66 4.27
CA GLU A 226 5.04 -13.69 3.91
C GLU A 226 5.21 -13.36 2.42
N GLN A 227 4.48 -14.06 1.53
CA GLN A 227 4.50 -13.80 0.08
C GLN A 227 4.08 -12.37 -0.28
N SER A 228 3.11 -11.80 0.43
CA SER A 228 2.69 -10.40 0.24
C SER A 228 3.81 -9.44 0.67
N THR A 229 4.42 -9.69 1.83
CA THR A 229 5.49 -8.87 2.41
C THR A 229 6.73 -8.89 1.52
N ASP A 230 7.13 -10.06 1.05
CA ASP A 230 8.27 -10.20 0.15
C ASP A 230 7.97 -9.56 -1.21
N GLY A 231 6.74 -9.72 -1.73
CA GLY A 231 6.30 -9.01 -2.94
C GLY A 231 6.45 -7.48 -2.81
N PHE A 232 6.03 -6.89 -1.69
CA PHE A 232 6.22 -5.46 -1.45
C PHE A 232 7.70 -5.08 -1.29
N ARG A 233 8.53 -5.88 -0.62
CA ARG A 233 9.97 -5.61 -0.47
C ARG A 233 10.71 -5.65 -1.81
N THR A 234 10.41 -6.65 -2.63
CA THR A 234 10.94 -6.76 -4.00
C THR A 234 10.48 -5.57 -4.82
N LEU A 235 9.19 -5.22 -4.79
CA LEU A 235 8.66 -4.05 -5.50
C LEU A 235 9.34 -2.75 -5.08
N ALA A 236 9.53 -2.53 -3.77
CA ALA A 236 10.21 -1.34 -3.25
C ALA A 236 11.67 -1.25 -3.73
N THR A 237 12.34 -2.39 -3.82
CA THR A 237 13.73 -2.48 -4.30
C THR A 237 13.82 -2.25 -5.80
N ASP A 238 13.02 -2.95 -6.59
CA ASP A 238 13.04 -2.92 -8.06
C ASP A 238 12.56 -1.57 -8.62
N CYS A 239 11.62 -0.93 -7.91
CA CYS A 239 11.00 0.33 -8.32
C CYS A 239 11.49 1.52 -7.49
N LYS A 240 12.74 1.50 -7.01
CA LYS A 240 13.33 2.58 -6.21
C LYS A 240 13.26 3.94 -6.93
N GLY A 241 12.81 4.96 -6.20
CA GLY A 241 12.62 6.33 -6.67
C GLY A 241 11.36 6.53 -7.51
N THR A 242 10.36 5.65 -7.39
CA THR A 242 9.10 5.70 -8.16
C THR A 242 7.87 5.62 -7.25
N PRO A 243 6.65 5.88 -7.77
CA PRO A 243 5.42 5.76 -6.98
C PRO A 243 5.20 4.38 -6.36
N TRP A 244 5.61 3.30 -7.03
CA TRP A 244 5.41 1.93 -6.53
C TRP A 244 6.26 1.63 -5.30
N GLU A 245 7.47 2.18 -5.18
CA GLU A 245 8.27 2.06 -3.96
C GLU A 245 7.55 2.71 -2.78
N TYR A 246 7.05 3.93 -2.96
CA TYR A 246 6.30 4.62 -1.91
C TYR A 246 5.06 3.81 -1.49
N LEU A 247 4.29 3.30 -2.45
CA LEU A 247 3.10 2.49 -2.17
C LEU A 247 3.45 1.18 -1.45
N ALA A 248 4.53 0.51 -1.84
CA ALA A 248 5.01 -0.70 -1.22
C ALA A 248 5.47 -0.45 0.22
N ASN A 249 6.30 0.57 0.44
CA ASN A 249 6.77 0.97 1.77
C ASN A 249 5.58 1.34 2.68
N ARG A 250 4.59 2.07 2.17
CA ARG A 250 3.37 2.38 2.92
C ARG A 250 2.58 1.12 3.29
N ALA A 251 2.47 0.15 2.38
CA ALA A 251 1.78 -1.11 2.67
C ALA A 251 2.49 -1.92 3.76
N LEU A 252 3.84 -1.89 3.78
CA LEU A 252 4.67 -2.57 4.78
C LEU A 252 4.52 -1.99 6.20
N LEU A 253 4.12 -0.72 6.35
CA LEU A 253 3.86 -0.09 7.65
C LEU A 253 2.55 -0.55 8.31
N SER A 254 1.65 -1.12 7.52
CA SER A 254 0.37 -1.62 8.03
C SER A 254 0.58 -3.01 8.65
N HIS A 255 -0.33 -3.50 9.48
CA HIS A 255 -0.35 -4.90 9.94
C HIS A 255 -1.76 -5.48 9.75
N PRO A 256 -1.92 -6.65 9.12
CA PRO A 256 -3.25 -7.17 8.80
C PRO A 256 -3.83 -8.06 9.90
N GLY A 257 -3.09 -8.32 10.98
CA GLY A 257 -3.61 -9.04 12.16
C GLY A 257 -4.74 -8.27 12.80
N LEU A 258 -5.68 -9.00 13.40
CA LEU A 258 -6.82 -8.41 14.09
C LEU A 258 -7.00 -9.04 15.47
N THR A 259 -7.25 -8.20 16.48
CA THR A 259 -7.56 -8.65 17.84
C THR A 259 -8.73 -7.86 18.41
N TRP A 260 -9.47 -8.50 19.30
CA TRP A 260 -10.48 -7.84 20.12
C TRP A 260 -9.82 -7.13 21.30
N GLU A 261 -10.22 -5.90 21.54
CA GLU A 261 -9.82 -5.10 22.70
C GLU A 261 -11.06 -4.64 23.48
N PRO A 262 -11.03 -4.63 24.83
CA PRO A 262 -12.10 -4.04 25.62
C PRO A 262 -12.35 -2.57 25.28
N ILE A 263 -13.62 -2.18 25.23
CA ILE A 263 -14.06 -0.78 25.16
C ILE A 263 -14.24 -0.30 26.61
N LEU A 264 -13.23 0.40 27.11
CA LEU A 264 -13.30 1.04 28.42
C LEU A 264 -14.21 2.26 28.37
N LYS A 265 -15.06 2.42 29.40
CA LYS A 265 -15.79 3.67 29.60
C LYS A 265 -14.74 4.78 29.84
N ARG A 266 -14.82 5.89 29.10
CA ARG A 266 -13.97 7.05 29.42
C ARG A 266 -14.35 7.51 30.83
N ALA A 267 -13.35 7.74 31.68
CA ALA A 267 -13.57 8.43 32.93
C ALA A 267 -14.01 9.86 32.56
N ASP A 268 -15.21 10.23 32.98
CA ASP A 268 -15.73 11.60 32.88
C ASP A 268 -14.99 12.54 33.83
#